data_AF-A0A969B7K5-F1
#
_entry.id   AF-A0A969B7K5-F1
#
_cell.length_a   1.000
_cell.length_b   1.000
_cell.length_c   1.000
_cell.angle_alpha   90.00
_cell.angle_beta   90.00
_cell.angle_gamma   90.00
#
_symmetry.space_group_name_H-M   'P 1'
#
loop_
_entity.id
_entity.type
_entity.pdbx_description
1 polymer ?
#
loop_
_entity_poly.entity_id
_entity_poly.type
_entity_poly.pdbx_seq_one_letter_code
_entity_poly.pdbx_strand_id
1 'polypeptide(L)'
;MKAEKPDILHTWGSFAPVVAVPSAVLLRLNFVNSIVTHAKVGFMGQEYFRGKISIPFSSLVLGNSRAGLKAFKVPASKARVVYNGYNFVRNKTFDMAATRTAYGIKTRFVVGMVAAFHVR
;
A
#
# COMPACT_ATOMS: atom_id res chain seq x y z
N MET A 1 19.71 13.92 -20.78
CA MET A 1 18.54 13.34 -20.06
C MET A 1 17.84 12.39 -21.02
N LYS A 2 17.45 11.20 -20.56
CA LYS A 2 16.76 10.22 -21.40
C LYS A 2 15.35 10.75 -21.73
N ALA A 3 15.00 10.85 -23.00
CA ALA A 3 13.73 11.41 -23.47
C ALA A 3 12.61 10.36 -23.36
N GLU A 4 12.32 9.91 -22.14
CA GLU A 4 11.20 9.02 -21.88
C GLU A 4 9.90 9.85 -21.89
N LYS A 5 8.89 9.40 -22.65
CA LYS A 5 7.56 10.02 -22.73
C LYS A 5 6.53 9.03 -22.17
N PRO A 6 6.40 8.89 -20.83
CA PRO A 6 5.45 7.96 -20.26
C PRO A 6 4.02 8.45 -20.49
N ASP A 7 3.08 7.55 -20.76
CA ASP A 7 1.65 7.85 -20.81
C ASP A 7 0.97 7.76 -19.43
N ILE A 8 1.59 7.02 -18.51
CA ILE A 8 1.07 6.72 -17.17
C ILE A 8 2.14 7.05 -16.15
N LEU A 9 1.74 7.80 -15.12
CA LEU A 9 2.54 8.03 -13.92
C LEU A 9 1.96 7.22 -12.78
N HIS A 10 2.73 6.32 -12.19
CA HIS A 10 2.29 5.48 -11.06
C HIS A 10 3.18 5.71 -9.85
N THR A 11 2.58 6.09 -8.72
CA THR A 11 3.31 6.33 -7.47
C THR A 11 2.88 5.41 -6.34
N TRP A 12 3.83 5.12 -5.45
CA TRP A 12 3.64 4.35 -4.22
C TRP A 12 4.08 5.17 -3.00
N GLY A 13 3.49 4.87 -1.84
CA GLY A 13 3.80 5.56 -0.59
C GLY A 13 3.15 6.94 -0.49
N SER A 14 3.43 7.67 0.61
CA SER A 14 2.71 8.91 0.92
C SER A 14 3.33 10.19 0.35
N PHE A 15 4.64 10.22 0.12
CA PHE A 15 5.33 11.43 -0.35
C PHE A 15 5.44 11.53 -1.88
N ALA A 16 5.75 10.42 -2.56
CA ALA A 16 5.89 10.39 -4.01
C ALA A 16 4.66 10.95 -4.76
N PRO A 17 3.40 10.64 -4.36
CA PRO A 17 2.22 11.22 -4.99
C PRO A 17 2.18 12.75 -4.96
N VAL A 18 2.70 13.38 -3.90
CA VAL A 18 2.70 14.85 -3.76
C VAL A 18 3.67 15.49 -4.74
N VAL A 19 4.89 14.94 -4.83
CA VAL A 19 5.92 15.41 -5.75
C VAL A 19 5.55 15.12 -7.21
N ALA A 20 4.74 14.09 -7.45
CA ALA A 20 4.28 13.70 -8.78
C ALA A 20 3.19 14.62 -9.36
N VAL A 21 2.44 15.36 -8.53
CA VAL A 21 1.32 16.20 -8.98
C VAL A 21 1.75 17.21 -10.06
N PRO A 22 2.82 18.02 -9.88
CA PRO A 22 3.23 18.99 -10.91
C PRO A 22 3.51 18.31 -12.26
N SER A 23 4.23 17.19 -12.25
CA SER A 23 4.55 16.44 -13.47
C SER A 23 3.31 15.85 -14.13
N ALA A 24 2.40 15.28 -13.34
CA ALA A 24 1.13 14.73 -13.85
C ALA A 24 0.28 15.80 -14.56
N VAL A 25 0.18 17.00 -13.96
CA VAL A 25 -0.63 18.10 -14.49
C VAL A 25 0.03 18.73 -15.72
N LEU A 26 1.31 19.09 -15.63
CA LEU A 26 2.03 19.77 -16.71
C LEU A 26 2.16 18.92 -17.96
N LEU A 27 2.38 17.61 -17.79
CA LEU A 27 2.54 16.67 -18.91
C LEU A 27 1.24 15.95 -19.27
N ARG A 28 0.13 16.23 -18.58
CA ARG A 28 -1.20 15.63 -18.81
C ARG A 28 -1.19 14.10 -18.77
N LEU A 29 -0.49 13.53 -17.80
CA LEU A 29 -0.32 12.08 -17.66
C LEU A 29 -1.50 11.43 -16.94
N ASN A 30 -1.76 10.16 -17.27
CA ASN A 30 -2.69 9.34 -16.47
C ASN A 30 -2.06 9.01 -15.12
N PHE A 31 -2.48 9.70 -14.06
CA PHE A 31 -1.87 9.56 -12.75
C PHE A 31 -2.58 8.50 -11.90
N VAL A 32 -1.89 7.38 -11.67
CA VAL A 32 -2.29 6.28 -10.79
C VAL A 32 -1.62 6.45 -9.43
N ASN A 33 -2.42 6.63 -8.39
CA ASN A 33 -1.93 6.93 -7.04
C ASN A 33 -2.18 5.75 -6.09
N SER A 34 -1.12 5.12 -5.59
CA SER A 34 -1.17 4.01 -4.62
C SER A 34 -0.75 4.44 -3.21
N ILE A 35 -1.18 5.63 -2.78
CA ILE A 35 -0.97 6.14 -1.42
C ILE A 35 -1.68 5.31 -0.34
N VAL A 36 -2.76 4.62 -0.70
CA VAL A 36 -3.65 3.97 0.26
C VAL A 36 -3.21 2.53 0.55
N THR A 37 -2.41 2.35 1.61
CA THR A 37 -1.87 1.03 2.01
C THR A 37 -2.38 0.53 3.37
N HIS A 38 -3.12 1.35 4.10
CA HIS A 38 -3.74 0.99 5.38
C HIS A 38 -5.02 1.80 5.64
N ALA A 39 -5.78 1.38 6.65
CA ALA A 39 -7.03 2.03 7.06
C ALA A 39 -6.88 2.93 8.31
N LYS A 40 -5.74 2.85 9.01
CA LYS A 40 -5.49 3.69 10.19
C LYS A 40 -4.94 5.04 9.73
N VAL A 41 -5.83 6.02 9.61
CA VAL A 41 -5.47 7.37 9.15
C VAL A 41 -6.10 8.37 10.11
N GLY A 42 -5.26 9.14 10.80
CA GLY A 42 -5.74 10.25 11.62
C GLY A 42 -6.22 11.40 10.74
N PHE A 43 -7.30 12.08 11.13
CA PHE A 43 -7.82 13.24 10.38
C PHE A 43 -6.80 14.38 10.24
N MET A 44 -5.85 14.50 11.18
CA MET A 44 -4.72 15.44 11.13
C MET A 44 -3.39 14.75 10.81
N GLY A 45 -3.42 13.50 10.35
CA GLY A 45 -2.23 12.74 9.99
C GLY A 45 -1.60 13.28 8.70
N GLN A 46 -0.26 13.30 8.66
CA GLN A 46 0.49 13.77 7.49
C GLN A 46 0.07 13.03 6.20
N GLU A 47 -0.21 11.74 6.28
CA GLU A 47 -0.62 10.94 5.12
C GLU A 47 -2.01 11.32 4.62
N TYR A 48 -2.95 11.63 5.52
CA TYR A 48 -4.26 12.13 5.13
C TYR A 48 -4.14 13.46 4.39
N PHE A 49 -3.31 14.36 4.91
CA PHE A 49 -3.05 15.66 4.29
C PHE A 49 -2.40 15.50 2.90
N ARG A 50 -1.37 14.65 2.79
CA ARG A 50 -0.74 14.32 1.49
C ARG A 50 -1.74 13.68 0.51
N GLY A 51 -2.68 12.88 1.02
CA GLY A 51 -3.81 12.36 0.25
C GLY A 51 -4.72 13.47 -0.26
N LYS A 52 -5.07 14.45 0.59
CA LYS A 52 -5.89 15.60 0.20
C LYS A 52 -5.25 16.45 -0.89
N ILE A 53 -3.92 16.52 -0.94
CA ILE A 53 -3.18 17.18 -2.01
C ILE A 53 -3.19 16.35 -3.30
N SER A 54 -2.85 15.06 -3.23
CA SER A 54 -2.55 14.25 -4.43
C SER A 54 -3.78 13.57 -5.08
N ILE A 55 -4.77 13.13 -4.30
CA ILE A 55 -5.95 12.40 -4.79
C ILE A 55 -6.78 13.21 -5.81
N PRO A 56 -7.01 14.53 -5.63
CA PRO A 56 -7.76 15.32 -6.61
C PRO A 56 -7.15 15.28 -8.02
N PHE A 57 -5.83 15.25 -8.14
CA PHE A 57 -5.11 15.21 -9.41
C PHE A 57 -4.90 13.79 -9.97
N SER A 58 -5.26 12.75 -9.21
CA SER A 58 -5.14 11.37 -9.67
C SER A 58 -6.29 11.02 -10.61
N SER A 59 -6.00 10.33 -11.72
CA SER A 59 -7.01 9.68 -12.56
C SER A 59 -7.61 8.48 -11.84
N LEU A 60 -6.75 7.75 -11.10
CA LEU A 60 -7.11 6.55 -10.36
C LEU A 60 -6.38 6.51 -9.02
N VAL A 61 -7.07 6.06 -7.97
CA VAL A 61 -6.48 5.79 -6.67
C VAL A 61 -6.62 4.31 -6.36
N LEU A 62 -5.49 3.64 -6.18
CA LEU A 62 -5.42 2.25 -5.78
C LEU A 62 -5.30 2.14 -4.27
N GLY A 63 -6.10 1.25 -3.70
CA GLY A 63 -5.97 0.79 -2.33
C GLY A 63 -5.76 -0.71 -2.28
N ASN A 64 -4.98 -1.18 -1.31
CA ASN A 64 -4.83 -2.62 -1.05
C ASN A 64 -6.07 -3.25 -0.35
N SER A 65 -7.03 -2.41 0.03
CA SER A 65 -8.25 -2.82 0.72
C SER A 65 -9.35 -1.77 0.55
N ARG A 66 -10.62 -2.19 0.67
CA ARG A 66 -11.77 -1.25 0.73
C ARG A 66 -11.71 -0.36 1.96
N ALA A 67 -11.21 -0.89 3.08
CA ALA A 67 -11.11 -0.16 4.34
C ALA A 67 -10.17 1.05 4.23
N GLY A 68 -9.01 0.89 3.58
CA GLY A 68 -8.09 2.00 3.33
C GLY A 68 -8.73 3.10 2.48
N LEU A 69 -9.37 2.74 1.37
CA LEU A 69 -10.00 3.72 0.47
C LEU A 69 -11.10 4.51 1.18
N LYS A 70 -11.87 3.84 2.05
CA LYS A 70 -12.88 4.47 2.90
C LYS A 70 -12.25 5.41 3.92
N ALA A 71 -11.16 5.01 4.57
CA ALA A 71 -10.45 5.84 5.56
C ALA A 71 -9.91 7.15 4.96
N PHE A 72 -9.36 7.09 3.74
CA PHE A 72 -8.90 8.27 3.00
C PHE A 72 -10.03 9.07 2.33
N LYS A 73 -11.29 8.63 2.45
CA LYS A 73 -12.47 9.24 1.80
C LYS A 73 -12.27 9.43 0.29
N VAL A 74 -11.70 8.42 -0.36
CA VAL A 74 -11.45 8.45 -1.81
C VAL A 74 -12.79 8.46 -2.57
N PRO A 75 -12.98 9.34 -3.57
CA PRO A 75 -14.19 9.33 -4.40
C PRO A 75 -14.39 7.98 -5.10
N ALA A 76 -15.62 7.45 -5.08
CA ALA A 76 -15.94 6.14 -5.65
C ALA A 76 -15.57 6.02 -7.14
N SER A 77 -15.69 7.10 -7.91
CA SER A 77 -15.32 7.15 -9.33
C SER A 77 -13.84 6.83 -9.56
N LYS A 78 -12.96 7.29 -8.65
CA LYS A 78 -11.50 7.13 -8.73
C LYS A 78 -10.97 5.92 -7.96
N ALA A 79 -11.75 5.37 -7.05
CA ALA A 79 -11.32 4.32 -6.13
C ALA A 79 -11.30 2.94 -6.81
N ARG A 80 -10.16 2.23 -6.77
CA ARG A 80 -10.07 0.80 -7.14
C ARG A 80 -9.26 0.02 -6.11
N VAL A 81 -9.68 -1.22 -5.87
CA VAL A 81 -8.97 -2.13 -4.96
C VAL A 81 -8.14 -3.11 -5.77
N VAL A 82 -6.87 -3.20 -5.44
CA VAL A 82 -5.98 -4.27 -5.91
C VAL A 82 -5.32 -4.86 -4.67
N TYR A 83 -5.74 -6.07 -4.29
CA TYR A 83 -5.17 -6.75 -3.12
C TYR A 83 -3.70 -7.10 -3.35
N ASN A 84 -2.91 -7.09 -2.28
CA ASN A 84 -1.53 -7.52 -2.34
C ASN A 84 -1.45 -8.98 -2.79
N GLY A 85 -0.57 -9.27 -3.75
CA GLY A 85 -0.29 -10.62 -4.19
C GLY A 85 0.60 -11.39 -3.20
N TYR A 86 0.49 -12.72 -3.21
CA TYR A 86 1.37 -13.62 -2.47
C TYR A 86 1.77 -14.81 -3.35
N ASN A 87 3.06 -15.13 -3.38
CA ASN A 87 3.54 -16.32 -4.09
C ASN A 87 3.43 -17.57 -3.20
N PHE A 88 2.42 -18.40 -3.46
CA PHE A 88 2.14 -19.62 -2.68
C PHE A 88 3.22 -20.70 -2.78
N VAL A 89 4.09 -20.65 -3.81
CA VAL A 89 5.21 -21.60 -3.93
C VAL A 89 6.17 -21.49 -2.74
N ARG A 90 6.22 -20.33 -2.07
CA ARG A 90 7.04 -20.11 -0.87
C ARG A 90 6.70 -21.03 0.30
N ASN A 91 5.51 -21.62 0.33
CA ASN A 91 5.09 -22.51 1.42
C ASN A 91 5.52 -23.98 1.19
N LYS A 92 6.01 -24.34 0.00
CA LYS A 92 6.25 -25.74 -0.35
C LYS A 92 7.38 -26.42 0.43
N THR A 93 8.29 -25.65 1.00
CA THR A 93 9.48 -26.15 1.72
C THR A 93 9.32 -26.09 3.25
N PHE A 94 8.10 -25.89 3.76
CA PHE A 94 7.88 -25.76 5.20
C PHE A 94 7.84 -27.13 5.89
N ASP A 95 8.78 -27.36 6.81
CA ASP A 95 8.77 -28.52 7.71
C ASP A 95 8.34 -28.09 9.12
N MET A 96 7.14 -28.51 9.50
CA MET A 96 6.56 -28.20 10.81
C MET A 96 7.32 -28.88 11.96
N ALA A 97 7.72 -30.14 11.80
CA ALA A 97 8.34 -30.92 12.86
C ALA A 97 9.76 -30.39 13.15
N ALA A 98 10.54 -30.16 12.10
CA ALA A 98 11.87 -29.56 12.23
C ALA A 98 11.80 -28.17 12.87
N THR A 99 10.85 -27.32 12.44
CA THR A 99 10.66 -25.98 13.01
C THR A 99 10.34 -26.03 14.50
N ARG A 100 9.41 -26.91 14.92
CA ARG A 100 9.05 -27.04 16.34
C ARG A 100 10.23 -27.53 17.19
N THR A 101 11.01 -28.47 16.68
CA THR A 101 12.24 -28.95 17.34
C THR A 101 13.26 -27.83 17.47
N ALA A 102 13.51 -27.08 16.39
CA ALA A 102 14.48 -25.98 16.37
C ALA A 102 14.15 -24.87 17.38
N TYR A 103 12.88 -24.57 17.59
CA TYR A 103 12.41 -23.57 18.55
C TYR A 103 12.01 -24.15 19.92
N GLY A 104 12.24 -25.44 20.18
CA GLY A 104 11.94 -26.08 21.46
C GLY A 104 10.46 -26.13 21.85
N ILE A 105 9.55 -26.09 20.86
CA ILE A 105 8.10 -26.00 21.09
C ILE A 105 7.51 -27.37 21.44
N LYS A 106 7.27 -27.61 22.73
CA LYS A 106 6.69 -28.86 23.26
C LYS A 106 5.18 -28.80 23.50
N THR A 107 4.59 -27.60 23.50
CA THR A 107 3.17 -27.40 23.79
C THR A 107 2.28 -27.87 22.65
N ARG A 108 1.11 -28.42 22.97
CA ARG A 108 0.12 -28.82 21.96
C ARG A 108 -0.34 -27.63 21.10
N PHE A 109 -0.60 -26.49 21.73
CA PHE A 109 -1.06 -25.27 21.07
C PHE A 109 0.04 -24.21 21.01
N VAL A 110 0.07 -23.45 19.92
CA VAL A 110 1.01 -22.36 19.66
C VAL A 110 0.23 -21.15 19.20
N VAL A 111 0.45 -20.01 19.84
CA VAL A 111 -0.06 -18.71 19.38
C VAL A 111 1.11 -17.94 18.80
N GLY A 112 1.03 -17.63 17.50
CA GLY A 112 2.08 -16.92 16.77
C GLY A 112 1.61 -15.54 16.33
N MET A 113 2.44 -14.51 16.56
CA MET A 113 2.28 -13.18 15.99
C MET A 113 3.46 -12.90 15.06
N VAL A 114 3.16 -12.57 13.80
CA VAL A 114 4.17 -12.14 12.83
C VAL A 114 3.86 -10.72 12.40
N ALA A 115 4.46 -9.76 13.10
CA ALA A 115 4.33 -8.34 12.84
C ALA A 115 5.57 -7.61 13.35
N ALA A 116 5.87 -6.43 12.78
CA ALA A 116 6.93 -5.58 13.30
C ALA A 116 6.53 -4.97 14.65
N PHE A 117 7.48 -4.88 15.59
CA PHE A 117 7.31 -4.08 16.79
C PHE A 117 7.46 -2.61 16.43
N HIS A 118 6.44 -1.81 16.71
CA HIS A 118 6.48 -0.37 16.54
C HIS A 118 6.02 0.30 17.83
N VAL A 119 6.86 1.19 18.36
CA VAL A 119 6.45 2.17 19.38
C VAL A 119 5.44 3.09 18.70
N ARG A 120 4.27 3.21 19.32
CA ARG A 120 3.13 3.96 18.78
C ARG A 120 3.19 5.42 19.17
#